data_AF-A0A1V0DHL3-F1
#
_entry.id   AF-A0A1V0DHL3-F1
#
_cell.length_a   1.000
_cell.length_b   1.000
_cell.length_c   1.000
_cell.angle_alpha   90.00
_cell.angle_beta   90.00
_cell.angle_gamma   90.00
#
_symmetry.space_group_name_H-M   'P 1'
#
loop_
_entity.id
_entity.type
_entity.pdbx_description
1 polymer ?
#
loop_
_entity_poly.entity_id
_entity_poly.type
_entity_poly.pdbx_seq_one_letter_code
_entity_poly.pdbx_strand_id
1 'polypeptide(L)'
;MHLLRLKPLLARHLDWAAWERVIETHGLTIDRPRRSVHPRYPEIIYPIDYGYVNGTLGTDGEGLDVFVGTAPTGLVGALLTTDHRRGDREVKLLYRCTPEEIYLANGFINFDRTLLEGVLLLRRPMHVLWQQSR
;
A
#
# COMPACT_ATOMS: atom_id res chain seq x y z
N MET A 1 -5.36 17.87 3.08
CA MET A 1 -6.05 18.68 2.01
C MET A 1 -5.25 18.87 0.71
N HIS A 2 -3.93 19.07 0.71
CA HIS A 2 -3.15 19.35 -0.52
C HIS A 2 -2.94 18.11 -1.43
N LEU A 3 -2.64 16.94 -0.86
CA LEU A 3 -2.34 15.71 -1.62
C LEU A 3 -3.56 15.15 -2.37
N LEU A 4 -4.77 15.32 -1.85
CA LEU A 4 -6.01 14.86 -2.51
C LEU A 4 -6.22 15.55 -3.87
N ARG A 5 -5.89 16.84 -3.97
CA ARG A 5 -6.00 17.59 -5.23
C ARG A 5 -4.95 17.17 -6.25
N LEU A 6 -3.81 16.65 -5.78
CA LEU A 6 -2.71 16.20 -6.61
C LEU A 6 -2.79 14.71 -6.96
N LYS A 7 -3.73 13.96 -6.40
CA LYS A 7 -3.86 12.51 -6.61
C LYS A 7 -3.78 12.07 -8.09
N PRO A 8 -4.47 12.70 -9.05
CA PRO A 8 -4.33 12.33 -10.46
C PRO A 8 -2.93 12.60 -11.03
N LEU A 9 -2.27 13.67 -10.58
CA LEU A 9 -0.92 14.00 -11.00
C LEU A 9 0.09 13.01 -10.39
N LEU A 10 -0.01 12.74 -9.08
CA LEU A 10 0.86 11.80 -8.37
C LEU A 10 0.76 10.39 -8.96
N ALA A 11 -0.46 9.93 -9.22
CA ALA A 11 -0.66 8.62 -9.85
C ALA A 11 -0.07 8.53 -11.27
N ARG A 12 0.02 9.64 -12.01
CA ARG A 12 0.64 9.67 -13.35
C ARG A 12 2.18 9.71 -13.31
N HIS A 13 2.76 10.27 -12.25
CA HIS A 13 4.21 10.43 -12.12
C HIS A 13 4.88 9.30 -11.34
N LEU A 14 4.11 8.45 -10.66
CA LEU A 14 4.66 7.23 -10.09
C LEU A 14 5.04 6.26 -11.22
N ASP A 15 6.29 5.85 -11.26
CA ASP A 15 6.76 4.87 -12.24
C ASP A 15 6.33 3.45 -11.84
N TRP A 16 5.08 3.12 -12.17
CA TRP A 16 4.47 1.83 -11.86
C TRP A 16 5.27 0.65 -12.44
N ALA A 17 5.83 0.81 -13.65
CA ALA A 17 6.55 -0.26 -14.32
C ALA A 17 7.92 -0.51 -13.69
N ALA A 18 8.61 0.55 -13.27
CA ALA A 18 9.85 0.41 -12.51
C ALA A 18 9.62 -0.30 -11.18
N TRP A 19 8.60 0.11 -10.40
CA TRP A 19 8.30 -0.53 -9.12
C TRP A 19 7.88 -2.00 -9.26
N GLU A 20 7.06 -2.31 -10.27
CA GLU A 20 6.69 -3.68 -10.59
C GLU A 20 7.92 -4.54 -10.90
N ARG A 21 8.86 -4.02 -11.70
CA ARG A 21 10.13 -4.71 -11.99
C ARG A 21 11.00 -4.91 -10.75
N VAL A 22 11.04 -3.92 -9.85
CA VAL A 22 11.78 -4.03 -8.57
C VAL A 22 11.19 -5.18 -7.73
N ILE A 23 9.87 -5.25 -7.61
CA ILE A 23 9.17 -6.33 -6.90
C ILE A 23 9.48 -7.70 -7.53
N GLU A 24 9.38 -7.82 -8.85
CA GLU A 24 9.66 -9.06 -9.57
C GLU A 24 11.12 -9.52 -9.43
N THR A 25 12.05 -8.56 -9.38
CA THR A 25 13.50 -8.84 -9.30
C THR A 25 13.93 -9.25 -7.89
N HIS A 26 13.47 -8.53 -6.87
CA HIS A 26 13.95 -8.74 -5.50
C HIS A 26 13.02 -9.63 -4.66
N GLY A 27 11.77 -9.79 -5.09
CA GLY A 27 10.75 -10.46 -4.30
C GLY A 27 10.27 -9.63 -3.11
N LEU A 28 9.39 -10.26 -2.33
CA LEU A 28 8.74 -9.66 -1.16
C LEU A 28 8.96 -10.55 0.05
N THR A 29 8.99 -9.95 1.23
CA THR A 29 8.92 -10.67 2.50
C THR A 29 7.66 -10.25 3.23
N ILE A 30 6.79 -11.22 3.54
CA ILE A 30 5.61 -11.00 4.40
C ILE A 30 6.05 -11.11 5.85
N ASP A 31 5.98 -10.02 6.59
CA ASP A 31 6.35 -9.98 8.02
C ASP A 31 5.12 -9.83 8.93
N ARG A 32 3.98 -9.42 8.37
CA ARG A 32 2.67 -9.34 9.05
C ARG A 32 1.64 -10.08 8.21
N PRO A 33 1.52 -11.40 8.40
CA PRO A 33 0.49 -12.19 7.73
C PRO A 33 -0.91 -11.67 8.07
N ARG A 34 -1.86 -11.90 7.18
CA ARG A 34 -3.27 -11.58 7.37
C ARG A 34 -3.77 -12.11 8.72
N ARG A 35 -4.51 -11.26 9.44
CA ARG A 35 -5.02 -11.45 10.82
C ARG A 35 -3.95 -11.47 11.91
N SER A 36 -2.69 -11.22 11.60
CA SER A 36 -1.68 -10.98 12.63
C SER A 36 -1.94 -9.65 13.35
N VAL A 37 -1.55 -9.64 14.63
CA VAL A 37 -1.66 -8.48 15.52
C VAL A 37 -0.38 -7.66 15.41
N HIS A 38 -0.48 -6.34 15.38
CA HIS A 38 0.69 -5.47 15.41
C HIS A 38 1.46 -5.65 16.74
N PRO A 39 2.79 -5.88 16.72
CA PRO A 39 3.55 -6.29 17.92
C PRO A 39 3.53 -5.27 19.06
N ARG A 40 3.35 -3.98 18.74
CA ARG A 40 3.25 -2.88 19.72
C ARG A 40 1.83 -2.36 19.96
N TYR A 41 0.86 -2.74 19.12
CA TYR A 41 -0.49 -2.16 19.12
C TYR A 41 -1.54 -3.27 18.95
N PRO A 42 -2.01 -3.91 20.04
CA PRO A 42 -2.83 -5.11 19.95
C PRO A 42 -4.19 -4.90 19.24
N GLU A 43 -4.68 -3.65 19.21
CA GLU A 43 -5.91 -3.28 18.50
C GLU A 43 -5.73 -3.20 16.96
N ILE A 44 -4.49 -3.17 16.47
CA ILE A 44 -4.19 -3.09 15.03
C ILE A 44 -4.04 -4.52 14.49
N ILE A 45 -5.04 -4.96 13.74
CA ILE A 45 -5.08 -6.27 13.08
C ILE A 45 -4.93 -6.08 11.57
N TYR A 46 -3.95 -6.76 10.96
CA TYR A 46 -3.69 -6.65 9.53
C TYR A 46 -4.79 -7.37 8.72
N PRO A 47 -5.60 -6.68 7.90
CA PRO A 47 -6.74 -7.30 7.22
C PRO A 47 -6.33 -8.14 6.00
N ILE A 48 -5.12 -7.92 5.48
CA ILE A 48 -4.45 -8.63 4.38
C ILE A 48 -2.96 -8.77 4.71
N ASP A 49 -2.22 -9.54 3.92
CA ASP A 49 -0.78 -9.71 4.12
C ASP A 49 -0.05 -8.37 3.93
N TYR A 50 0.88 -8.09 4.83
CA TYR A 50 1.71 -6.90 4.83
C TYR A 50 3.18 -7.27 5.04
N GLY A 51 4.05 -6.51 4.40
CA GLY A 51 5.47 -6.78 4.34
C GLY A 51 6.22 -5.66 3.65
N TYR A 52 7.39 -6.02 3.11
CA TYR A 52 8.26 -5.08 2.40
C TYR A 52 8.87 -5.69 1.13
N VAL A 53 9.30 -4.81 0.23
CA VAL A 53 10.05 -5.17 -0.99
C VAL A 53 11.52 -5.36 -0.64
N ASN A 54 12.07 -6.53 -0.93
CA ASN A 54 13.47 -6.85 -0.59
C ASN A 54 14.46 -5.94 -1.34
N GLY A 55 15.61 -5.66 -0.72
CA GLY A 55 16.67 -4.87 -1.35
C GLY A 55 16.32 -3.40 -1.61
N THR A 56 15.23 -2.90 -1.04
CA THR A 56 14.82 -1.49 -1.11
C THR A 56 15.05 -0.79 0.24
N LEU A 57 15.10 0.54 0.21
CA LEU A 57 15.12 1.39 1.41
C LEU A 57 14.01 2.44 1.28
N GLY A 58 13.08 2.42 2.22
CA GLY A 58 12.10 3.47 2.48
C GLY A 58 12.74 4.67 3.16
N THR A 59 11.92 5.67 3.44
CA THR A 59 12.37 6.93 4.06
C THR A 59 12.86 6.76 5.50
N ASP A 60 12.47 5.69 6.17
CA ASP A 60 12.91 5.34 7.52
C ASP A 60 14.10 4.39 7.56
N GLY A 61 14.65 4.01 6.39
CA GLY A 61 15.76 3.07 6.28
C GLY A 61 15.37 1.60 6.39
N GLU A 62 14.07 1.28 6.48
CA GLU A 62 13.56 -0.09 6.37
C GLU A 62 13.18 -0.42 4.91
N GLY A 63 12.80 -1.66 4.61
CA GLY A 63 12.34 -2.01 3.26
C GLY A 63 11.05 -1.27 2.89
N LEU A 64 10.85 -0.95 1.61
CA LEU A 64 9.63 -0.26 1.18
C LEU A 64 8.41 -1.12 1.45
N ASP A 65 7.45 -0.59 2.19
CA ASP A 65 6.24 -1.29 2.58
C ASP A 65 5.35 -1.69 1.40
N VAL A 66 4.71 -2.84 1.54
CA VAL A 66 3.76 -3.36 0.57
C VAL A 66 2.63 -4.13 1.26
N PHE A 67 1.41 -3.87 0.84
CA PHE A 67 0.28 -4.76 1.03
C PHE A 67 0.23 -5.76 -0.12
N VAL A 68 0.10 -7.04 0.22
CA VAL A 68 0.08 -8.14 -0.75
C VAL A 68 -1.28 -8.81 -0.74
N GLY A 69 -1.93 -8.80 -1.90
CA GLY A 69 -3.23 -9.41 -2.09
C GLY A 69 -3.20 -10.77 -2.77
N THR A 70 -4.38 -11.25 -3.11
CA THR A 70 -4.60 -12.62 -3.62
C THR A 70 -4.87 -12.69 -5.13
N ALA A 71 -5.03 -11.55 -5.80
CA ALA A 71 -5.29 -11.50 -7.23
C ALA A 71 -4.09 -11.98 -8.07
N PRO A 72 -4.31 -12.50 -9.28
CA PRO A 72 -3.25 -12.86 -10.23
C PRO A 72 -2.71 -11.63 -10.99
N THR A 73 -2.86 -10.43 -10.43
CA THR A 73 -2.43 -9.16 -11.05
C THR A 73 -1.03 -8.75 -10.59
N GLY A 74 -0.48 -7.66 -11.11
CA GLY A 74 0.79 -7.11 -10.63
C GLY A 74 0.59 -5.98 -9.62
N LEU A 75 1.36 -4.91 -9.77
CA LEU A 75 1.22 -3.69 -8.98
C LEU A 75 -0.05 -2.92 -9.41
N VAL A 76 -0.99 -2.72 -8.48
CA VAL A 76 -2.32 -2.13 -8.76
C VAL A 76 -2.49 -0.72 -8.18
N GLY A 77 -1.70 -0.36 -7.16
CA GLY A 77 -1.82 0.94 -6.52
C GLY A 77 -0.74 1.20 -5.48
N ALA A 78 -0.90 2.32 -4.78
CA ALA A 78 -0.06 2.73 -3.66
C ALA A 78 -0.88 3.60 -2.68
N LEU A 79 -0.47 3.64 -1.43
CA LEU A 79 -0.97 4.55 -0.41
C LEU A 79 0.15 5.51 -0.03
N LEU A 80 -0.09 6.81 -0.23
CA LEU A 80 0.79 7.83 0.34
C LEU A 80 0.31 8.13 1.74
N THR A 81 1.11 7.80 2.75
CA THR A 81 0.75 7.94 4.15
C THR A 81 1.44 9.15 4.77
N THR A 82 0.77 9.79 5.72
CA THR A 82 1.38 10.72 6.67
C THR A 82 1.21 10.10 8.05
N ASP A 83 2.32 9.78 8.71
CA ASP A 83 2.32 9.33 10.11
C ASP A 83 2.40 10.57 11.00
N HIS A 84 1.32 10.86 11.72
CA HIS A 84 1.25 12.04 12.59
C HIS A 84 2.10 11.91 13.86
N ARG A 85 2.54 10.70 14.18
CA ARG A 85 3.31 10.39 15.38
C ARG A 85 4.80 10.50 15.12
N ARG A 86 5.24 10.04 13.95
CA ARG A 86 6.64 10.15 13.48
C ARG A 86 6.90 11.49 12.78
N GLY A 87 5.86 12.11 12.23
CA GLY A 87 5.98 13.35 11.45
C GLY A 87 6.56 13.13 10.06
N ASP A 88 6.53 11.90 9.54
CA ASP A 88 7.07 11.53 8.24
C ASP A 88 5.94 11.15 7.25
N ARG A 89 6.36 10.94 6.00
CA ARG A 89 5.50 10.48 4.92
C ARG A 89 6.14 9.29 4.23
N GLU A 90 5.34 8.26 4.03
CA GLU A 90 5.79 7.00 3.46
C GLU A 90 4.91 6.62 2.27
N VAL A 91 5.43 5.73 1.43
CA VAL A 91 4.68 5.10 0.35
C VAL A 91 4.53 3.64 0.68
N LYS A 92 3.31 3.12 0.61
CA LYS A 92 3.01 1.70 0.78
C LYS A 92 2.41 1.15 -0.50
N LEU A 93 3.08 0.22 -1.16
CA LEU A 93 2.61 -0.33 -2.43
C LEU A 93 1.42 -1.28 -2.23
N LEU A 94 0.56 -1.42 -3.24
CA LEU A 94 -0.53 -2.39 -3.28
C LEU A 94 -0.26 -3.37 -4.44
N TYR A 95 0.27 -4.54 -4.11
CA TYR A 95 0.65 -5.57 -5.08
C TYR A 95 -0.35 -6.72 -5.03
N ARG A 96 -0.84 -7.19 -6.19
CA ARG A 96 -1.80 -8.30 -6.28
C ARG A 96 -3.12 -8.11 -5.52
N CYS A 97 -3.48 -6.88 -5.15
CA CYS A 97 -4.72 -6.64 -4.41
C CYS A 97 -5.95 -6.76 -5.32
N THR A 98 -6.95 -7.53 -4.89
CA THR A 98 -8.30 -7.44 -5.43
C THR A 98 -8.92 -6.08 -5.10
N PRO A 99 -10.00 -5.65 -5.79
CA PRO A 99 -10.68 -4.41 -5.44
C PRO A 99 -11.16 -4.35 -3.97
N GLU A 100 -11.61 -5.47 -3.41
CA GLU A 100 -11.96 -5.59 -1.99
C GLU A 100 -10.75 -5.40 -1.08
N GLU A 101 -9.63 -6.02 -1.41
CA GLU A 101 -8.38 -5.89 -0.65
C GLU A 101 -7.82 -4.45 -0.71
N ILE A 102 -8.00 -3.75 -1.82
CA ILE A 102 -7.67 -2.32 -1.92
C ILE A 102 -8.52 -1.50 -0.93
N TYR A 103 -9.82 -1.80 -0.80
CA TYR A 103 -10.66 -1.15 0.22
C TYR A 103 -10.20 -1.49 1.63
N LEU A 104 -9.82 -2.75 1.89
CA LEU A 104 -9.28 -3.17 3.19
C LEU A 104 -7.99 -2.43 3.54
N ALA A 105 -7.03 -2.34 2.63
CA ALA A 105 -5.77 -1.63 2.84
C ALA A 105 -6.00 -0.13 3.09
N ASN A 106 -6.83 0.51 2.26
CA ASN A 106 -7.17 1.92 2.43
C ASN A 106 -7.92 2.18 3.76
N GLY A 107 -8.84 1.30 4.13
CA GLY A 107 -9.57 1.36 5.39
C GLY A 107 -8.66 1.17 6.59
N PHE A 108 -7.74 0.21 6.53
CA PHE A 108 -6.74 -0.05 7.58
C PHE A 108 -5.84 1.17 7.83
N ILE A 109 -5.24 1.73 6.77
CA ILE A 109 -4.38 2.91 6.89
C ILE A 109 -5.15 4.12 7.43
N ASN A 110 -6.42 4.26 7.10
CA ASN A 110 -7.26 5.39 7.53
C ASN A 110 -8.16 5.05 8.73
N PHE A 111 -7.93 3.93 9.43
CA PHE A 111 -8.81 3.46 10.51
C PHE A 111 -8.84 4.46 11.66
N ASP A 112 -7.66 4.89 12.11
CA ASP A 112 -7.49 5.96 13.09
C ASP A 112 -6.67 7.10 12.47
N ARG A 113 -7.39 8.13 12.00
CA ARG A 113 -6.82 9.31 11.35
C ARG A 113 -6.03 10.21 12.30
N THR A 114 -6.09 9.98 13.61
CA THR A 114 -5.21 10.66 14.56
C THR A 114 -3.79 10.08 14.51
N LEU A 115 -3.63 8.84 14.03
CA LEU A 115 -2.34 8.16 13.87
C LEU A 115 -1.81 8.31 12.45
N LEU A 116 -2.62 7.92 11.46
CA LEU A 116 -2.22 7.84 10.04
C LEU A 116 -3.31 8.41 9.12
N GLU A 117 -2.89 9.22 8.15
CA GLU A 117 -3.74 9.64 7.03
C GLU A 117 -3.17 9.07 5.72
N GLY A 118 -4.00 8.43 4.91
CA GLY A 118 -3.60 7.80 3.64
C GLY A 118 -4.33 8.36 2.42
N VAL A 119 -3.58 8.66 1.36
CA VAL A 119 -4.11 8.97 0.03
C VAL A 119 -3.88 7.80 -0.91
N LEU A 120 -4.97 7.12 -1.28
CA LEU A 120 -4.94 6.02 -2.24
C LEU A 120 -4.67 6.50 -3.66
N LEU A 121 -3.62 5.99 -4.28
CA LEU A 121 -3.30 6.14 -5.70
C LEU A 121 -3.54 4.79 -6.39
N LEU A 122 -4.21 4.82 -7.54
CA LEU A 122 -4.46 3.60 -8.32
C LEU A 122 -3.78 3.71 -9.68
N ARG A 123 -3.14 2.62 -10.12
CA ARG A 123 -2.56 2.50 -11.45
C ARG A 123 -3.63 2.51 -12.54
N ARG A 124 -4.82 1.97 -12.22
CA ARG A 124 -6.02 2.00 -13.08
C ARG A 124 -7.24 2.42 -12.25
N PRO A 125 -8.27 3.06 -12.85
CA PRO A 125 -9.47 3.44 -12.12
C PRO A 125 -10.16 2.23 -11.46
N MET A 126 -10.74 2.43 -10.27
CA MET A 126 -11.38 1.37 -9.48
C MET A 126 -12.43 0.58 -10.28
N HIS A 127 -13.26 1.24 -11.09
CA HIS A 127 -14.27 0.57 -11.91
C HIS A 127 -13.67 -0.40 -12.96
N VAL A 128 -12.47 -0.12 -13.47
CA VAL A 128 -11.76 -1.02 -14.39
C VAL A 128 -11.26 -2.25 -13.64
N LEU A 129 -10.74 -2.07 -12.42
CA LEU A 129 -10.28 -3.17 -11.58
C LEU A 129 -11.44 -4.14 -11.24
N TRP A 130 -12.61 -3.60 -10.88
CA TRP A 130 -13.82 -4.41 -10.62
C TRP A 130 -14.33 -5.18 -11.83
N GLN A 131 -14.13 -4.68 -13.05
CA GLN A 131 -14.51 -5.39 -14.28
C GLN A 131 -13.56 -6.57 -14.58
N GLN A 132 -12.30 -6.47 -14.16
CA GLN A 132 -11.28 -7.50 -14.38
C GLN A 132 -11.30 -8.61 -13.33
N SER A 133 -12.01 -8.41 -12.21
CA SER A 133 -12.14 -9.38 -11.12
C SER A 133 -13.39 -10.26 -11.21
N ARG A 134 -14.14 -10.16 -12.31
CA ARG A 134 -15.32 -11.01 -12.60
C ARG A 134 -14.95 -12.27 -13.36
#